data_AF-A0A0N4WC37-F1
#
_entry.id   AF-A0A0N4WC37-F1
#
_cell.length_a   1.000
_cell.length_b   1.000
_cell.length_c   1.000
_cell.angle_alpha   90.00
_cell.angle_beta   90.00
_cell.angle_gamma   90.00
#
_symmetry.space_group_name_H-M   'P 1'
#
loop_
_entity.id
_entity.type
_entity.pdbx_description
1 polymer ?
#
loop_
_entity_poly.entity_id
_entity_poly.type
_entity_poly.pdbx_seq_one_letter_code
_entity_poly.pdbx_strand_id
1 'polypeptide(L)' 'MFVENCRVDQTTIKIEKTGKERRRERQKMRKMGVDPAQLPDSAEDTFLPVHCAVCSTNVAVMDHDEVYHFFNVLTGYA' A
#
# COMPACT_ATOMS: atom_id res chain seq x y z
N MET A 1 15.86 3.83 -4.46
CA MET A 1 16.29 2.71 -3.60
C MET A 1 16.39 1.49 -4.51
N PHE A 2 17.50 0.76 -4.52
CA PHE A 2 17.65 -0.45 -5.33
C PHE A 2 17.27 -1.66 -4.47
N VAL A 3 16.51 -2.60 -5.03
CA VAL A 3 16.02 -3.79 -4.35
C VAL A 3 16.57 -5.01 -5.08
N GLU A 4 17.31 -5.85 -4.36
CA GLU A 4 17.83 -7.12 -4.88
C GLU A 4 17.13 -8.30 -4.21
N ASN A 5 17.15 -9.45 -4.88
CA ASN A 5 16.61 -10.71 -4.33
C ASN A 5 15.15 -10.62 -3.87
N CYS A 6 14.32 -9.83 -4.57
CA CYS A 6 12.89 -9.74 -4.29
C CYS A 6 12.04 -10.13 -5.52
N ARG A 7 10.83 -10.62 -5.27
CA ARG A 7 9.82 -10.96 -6.29
C ARG A 7 8.52 -10.25 -5.95
N VAL A 8 7.95 -9.54 -6.93
CA VAL A 8 6.63 -8.93 -6.82
C VAL A 8 5.58 -9.97 -7.15
N ASP A 9 4.63 -10.18 -6.25
CA ASP A 9 3.42 -10.96 -6.51
C ASP A 9 2.42 -10.08 -7.26
N GLN A 10 1.91 -10.57 -8.40
CA GLN A 10 0.92 -9.84 -9.21
C GLN A 10 -0.48 -9.87 -8.60
N THR A 11 -0.67 -10.61 -7.51
CA THR A 11 -1.92 -10.65 -6.76
C THR A 11 -2.06 -9.37 -5.94
N THR A 12 -2.98 -8.50 -6.35
CA THR A 12 -3.26 -7.25 -5.67
C THR A 12 -3.92 -7.47 -4.31
N ILE A 13 -3.44 -6.76 -3.29
CA ILE A 13 -4.04 -6.68 -1.96
C ILE A 13 -4.55 -5.27 -1.68
N LYS A 14 -5.58 -5.17 -0.85
CA LYS A 14 -6.06 -3.90 -0.31
C LYS A 14 -5.69 -3.82 1.16
N ILE A 15 -5.15 -2.68 1.56
CA ILE A 15 -4.85 -2.40 2.96
C ILE A 15 -6.10 -1.81 3.60
N GLU A 16 -6.61 -2.44 4.65
CA GLU A 16 -7.75 -1.89 5.37
C GLU A 16 -7.40 -0.54 5.99
N LYS A 17 -8.11 0.50 5.56
CA LYS A 17 -7.99 1.83 6.14
C LYS A 17 -8.29 1.78 7.62
N THR A 18 -7.41 2.38 8.41
CA THR A 18 -7.62 2.50 9.86
C THR A 18 -8.89 3.30 10.16
N GLY A 19 -9.50 3.11 11.34
CA GLY A 19 -10.71 3.84 11.73
C GLY A 19 -10.54 5.37 11.67
N LYS A 20 -9.32 5.87 11.92
CA LYS A 20 -8.94 7.28 11.80
C LYS A 20 -8.99 7.76 10.35
N GLU A 21 -8.46 6.99 9.42
CA GLU A 21 -8.46 7.30 7.99
C GLU A 21 -9.87 7.26 7.42
N ARG A 22 -10.65 6.23 7.74
CA ARG A 22 -12.08 6.15 7.36
C ARG A 22 -12.88 7.35 7.86
N ARG A 23 -12.56 7.88 9.04
CA ARG A 23 -13.19 9.11 9.56
C ARG A 23 -12.77 10.36 8.77
N ARG A 24 -11.48 10.51 8.46
CA ARG A 24 -10.96 11.63 7.65
C ARG A 24 -11.56 11.63 6.25
N GLU A 25 -11.63 10.46 5.64
CA GLU A 25 -12.20 10.26 4.30
C GLU A 25 -13.68 10.67 4.26
N ARG A 26 -14.49 10.18 5.20
CA ARG A 26 -15.89 10.61 5.35
C ARG A 26 -16.04 12.12 5.53
N GLN A 27 -15.13 12.75 6.29
CA GLN A 27 -15.17 14.20 6.48
C GLN A 27 -14.81 14.97 5.20
N LYS A 28 -13.83 14.50 4.43
CA LYS A 28 -13.50 15.03 3.09
C LYS A 28 -14.69 14.86 2.13
N MET A 29 -15.33 13.69 2.10
CA MET A 29 -16.50 13.43 1.23
C MET A 29 -17.66 14.37 1.55
N ARG A 30 -18.00 14.56 2.84
CA ARG A 30 -19.03 15.52 3.27
C ARG A 30 -18.73 16.95 2.82
N LYS A 31 -17.45 17.33 2.73
CA LYS A 31 -17.03 18.66 2.25
C LYS A 31 -17.12 18.78 0.73
N MET A 32 -16.89 17.69 -0.01
CA MET A 32 -16.95 17.65 -1.48
C MET A 32 -18.35 17.33 -2.03
N GLY A 33 -19.30 16.95 -1.17
CA GLY A 33 -20.67 16.62 -1.59
C GLY A 33 -20.79 15.33 -2.41
N VAL A 34 -19.78 14.44 -2.32
CA VAL A 34 -19.71 13.20 -3.09
C VAL A 34 -20.31 12.04 -2.28
N ASP A 35 -21.15 11.23 -2.93
CA ASP A 35 -21.81 10.08 -2.31
C ASP A 35 -20.81 8.90 -2.15
N PRO A 36 -20.66 8.31 -0.94
CA PRO A 36 -19.73 7.21 -0.70
C PRO A 36 -19.96 5.98 -1.58
N ALA A 37 -21.17 5.79 -2.10
CA ALA A 37 -21.54 4.65 -2.93
C ALA A 37 -21.03 4.75 -4.39
N GLN A 38 -20.58 5.93 -4.82
CA GLN A 38 -20.15 6.18 -6.21
C GLN A 38 -18.64 6.21 -6.39
N LEU A 39 -17.85 6.02 -5.34
CA LEU A 39 -16.40 6.02 -5.48
C LEU A 39 -15.94 4.70 -6.10
N PRO A 40 -15.22 4.75 -7.24
CA PRO A 40 -14.48 3.58 -7.70
C PRO A 40 -13.46 3.21 -6.63
N ASP A 41 -13.19 1.91 -6.48
CA ASP A 41 -12.00 1.45 -5.78
C ASP A 41 -10.81 2.19 -6.38
N SER A 42 -10.19 3.05 -5.58
CA SER A 42 -9.07 3.84 -6.07
C SER A 42 -7.90 2.89 -6.31
N ALA A 43 -7.25 3.01 -7.46
CA ALA A 43 -6.01 2.27 -7.74
C ALA A 43 -4.93 2.61 -6.71
N GLU A 44 -5.01 3.81 -6.10
CA GLU A 44 -4.15 4.29 -5.01
C GLU A 44 -4.24 3.42 -3.74
N ASP A 45 -5.35 2.71 -3.52
CA ASP A 45 -5.54 1.83 -2.36
C ASP A 45 -5.13 0.37 -2.63
N THR A 46 -4.57 0.08 -3.81
CA THR A 46 -4.19 -1.25 -4.25
C THR A 46 -2.67 -1.43 -4.23
N PHE A 47 -2.22 -2.52 -3.64
CA PHE A 47 -0.81 -2.79 -3.43
C PHE A 47 -0.43 -4.19 -3.93
N LEU A 48 0.80 -4.34 -4.42
CA LEU A 48 1.37 -5.63 -4.83
C LEU A 48 2.36 -6.12 -3.76
N PRO A 49 2.15 -7.31 -3.17
CA PRO A 49 3.08 -7.86 -2.19
C PRO A 49 4.47 -8.09 -2.78
N VAL A 50 5.51 -7.83 -1.99
CA VAL A 50 6.91 -8.04 -2.38
C VAL A 50 7.54 -9.05 -1.42
N HIS A 51 7.95 -10.18 -1.98
CA HIS A 51 8.52 -11.29 -1.23
C HIS A 51 10.03 -11.40 -1.45
N CYS A 52 10.76 -11.75 -0.41
CA CYS A 52 12.16 -12.16 -0.53
C CYS A 52 12.25 -13.42 -1.40
N ALA A 53 13.10 -13.41 -2.43
CA ALA A 53 13.29 -14.52 -3.35
C ALA A 53 14.02 -15.72 -2.70
N VAL A 54 14.67 -15.51 -1.55
CA VAL A 54 15.46 -16.53 -0.85
C VAL A 54 14.62 -17.29 0.18
N CYS A 55 13.85 -16.56 1.00
CA CYS A 55 13.09 -17.14 2.12
C CYS A 55 11.57 -16.95 2.01
N SER A 56 11.07 -16.35 0.93
CA SER A 56 9.65 -16.09 0.67
C SER A 56 8.95 -15.21 1.71
N THR A 57 9.70 -14.54 2.59
CA THR A 57 9.14 -13.60 3.56
C THR A 57 8.54 -12.39 2.84
N ASN A 58 7.33 -11.99 3.22
CA ASN A 58 6.74 -10.73 2.76
C ASN A 58 7.49 -9.56 3.42
N VAL A 59 8.24 -8.79 2.63
CA VAL A 59 9.16 -7.75 3.12
C VAL A 59 8.67 -6.35 2.83
N ALA A 60 7.82 -6.18 1.81
CA ALA A 60 7.32 -4.88 1.38
C ALA A 60 6.02 -5.01 0.57
N VAL A 61 5.46 -3.86 0.22
CA VAL A 61 4.45 -3.74 -0.83
C VAL A 61 4.89 -2.71 -1.86
N MET A 62 4.42 -2.84 -3.10
CA MET A 62 4.60 -1.86 -4.17
C MET A 62 3.26 -1.20 -4.49
N ASP A 63 3.23 0.12 -4.59
CA ASP A 63 2.04 0.89 -4.96
C ASP A 63 1.95 1.14 -6.48
N HIS A 64 0.92 1.88 -6.90
CA HIS A 64 0.66 2.20 -8.30
C HIS A 64 1.72 3.09 -8.97
N ASP A 65 2.53 3.81 -8.19
CA ASP A 65 3.63 4.65 -8.65
C ASP A 65 4.96 3.86 -8.70
N GLU A 66 4.88 2.53 -8.59
CA GLU A 66 6.01 1.60 -8.52
C GLU A 66 6.95 1.89 -7.34
N VAL A 67 6.42 2.46 -6.25
CA VAL A 67 7.17 2.77 -5.03
C VAL A 67 7.05 1.61 -4.04
N TYR A 68 8.20 1.17 -3.53
CA TYR A 68 8.30 0.08 -2.54
C TYR A 68 8.22 0.61 -1.11
N HIS A 69 7.31 0.06 -0.31
CA HIS A 69 7.12 0.35 1.11
C HIS A 69 7.51 -0.86 1.96
N PHE A 70 8.69 -0.82 2.57
CA PHE A 70 9.25 -1.92 3.38
C PHE A 70 8.76 -1.87 4.84
N PHE A 71 8.43 -3.03 5.41
CA PHE A 71 7.92 -3.12 6.78
C PHE A 71 9.03 -3.06 7.84
N ASN A 72 10.18 -3.67 7.57
CA ASN A 72 11.29 -3.85 8.51
C ASN A 72 12.58 -3.25 7.98
N VAL A 73 12.60 -1.93 7.79
CA VAL A 73 13.82 -1.21 7.37
C VAL A 73 14.79 -1.12 8.55
N LEU A 74 15.93 -1.79 8.43
CA LEU A 74 17.05 -1.59 9.35
C LEU A 74 17.82 -0.34 8.91
N THR A 75 17.79 0.72 9.70
CA THR A 75 18.62 1.90 9.44
C THR A 75 20.07 1.59 9.81
N GLY A 76 20.85 1.13 8.86
CA GLY A 76 22.30 1.07 8.97
C GLY A 76 22.89 2.45 8.71
N TYR A 77 23.27 3.17 9.76
CA TYR A 77 24.21 4.30 9.65
C TYR A 77 25.49 3.90 10.38
N ALA A 78 26.61 4.00 9.68
CA ALA A 78 27.96 4.09 10.24
C ALA A 78 28.60 5.36 9.68
#